data_AF-A0A965PCB5-F1
#
_entry.id   AF-A0A965PCB5-F1
#
_cell.length_a   1.000
_cell.length_b   1.000
_cell.length_c   1.000
_cell.angle_alpha   90.00
_cell.angle_beta   90.00
_cell.angle_gamma   90.00
#
_symmetry.space_group_name_H-M   'P 1'
#
loop_
_entity.id
_entity.type
_entity.pdbx_description
1 polymer ?
#
loop_
_entity_poly.entity_id
_entity_poly.type
_entity_poly.pdbx_seq_one_letter_code
_entity_poly.pdbx_strand_id
1 'polypeptide(L)'
;MTPPTIEELGKAAEDITWRVMGKGSEKSAYGEWFNVDKPVHDYHIGRAMRHLSTAMLQLQKSTPCPDNNGETAADHLERALVRALFAWAQIKKEVPRL
;
A
#
# COMPACT_ATOMS: atom_id res chain seq x y z
N MET A 1 -9.82 14.71 18.25
CA MET A 1 -8.50 14.44 17.65
C MET A 1 -8.17 15.64 16.77
N THR A 2 -6.99 16.24 16.92
CA THR A 2 -6.53 17.33 16.03
C THR A 2 -6.16 16.72 14.68
N PRO A 3 -6.60 17.28 13.55
CA PRO A 3 -6.19 16.79 12.23
C PRO A 3 -4.67 16.88 12.06
N PRO A 4 -4.03 15.89 11.43
CA PRO A 4 -2.60 15.98 11.12
C PRO A 4 -2.34 17.06 10.07
N THR A 5 -1.17 17.68 10.17
CA THR A 5 -0.62 18.61 9.18
C THR A 5 -0.20 17.87 7.91
N ILE A 6 -0.05 18.62 6.81
CA ILE A 6 0.47 18.08 5.54
C ILE A 6 1.87 17.48 5.73
N GLU A 7 2.71 18.13 6.54
CA GLU A 7 4.07 17.66 6.81
C GLU A 7 4.08 16.33 7.56
N GLU A 8 3.24 16.17 8.58
CA GLU A 8 3.11 14.91 9.31
C GLU A 8 2.65 13.77 8.39
N LEU A 9 1.68 14.03 7.52
CA LEU A 9 1.21 13.04 6.54
C LEU A 9 2.30 12.70 5.50
N GLY A 10 3.05 13.70 5.03
CA GLY A 10 4.14 13.50 4.07
C GLY A 10 5.27 12.64 4.64
N LYS A 11 5.73 12.95 5.86
CA LYS A 11 6.75 12.16 6.58
C LYS A 11 6.27 10.74 6.86
N ALA A 12 5.03 10.58 7.31
CA ALA A 12 4.45 9.25 7.52
C ALA A 12 4.45 8.42 6.23
N ALA A 13 4.07 9.02 5.09
CA ALA A 13 4.07 8.31 3.81
C ALA A 13 5.49 7.92 3.35
N GLU A 14 6.49 8.78 3.57
CA GLU A 14 7.89 8.48 3.32
C GLU A 14 8.37 7.30 4.19
N ASP A 15 8.16 7.36 5.49
CA ASP A 15 8.57 6.33 6.44
C ASP A 15 7.94 4.96 6.13
N ILE A 16 6.63 4.94 5.82
CA ILE A 16 5.91 3.73 5.42
C ILE A 16 6.52 3.15 4.15
N THR A 17 6.78 3.99 3.16
CA THR A 17 7.36 3.56 1.87
C THR A 17 8.72 2.92 2.09
N TRP A 18 9.61 3.56 2.85
CA TRP A 18 10.92 3.01 3.18
C TRP A 18 10.84 1.71 3.97
N ARG A 19 9.96 1.62 4.97
CA ARG A 19 9.84 0.41 5.80
C ARG A 19 9.27 -0.77 5.04
N VAL A 20 8.20 -0.56 4.27
CA VAL A 20 7.49 -1.62 3.54
C VAL A 20 8.27 -2.05 2.30
N MET A 21 8.92 -1.12 1.61
CA MET A 21 9.66 -1.43 0.39
C MET A 21 11.12 -1.77 0.66
N GLY A 22 11.80 -1.05 1.56
CA GLY A 22 13.26 -1.07 1.69
C GLY A 22 13.89 -2.41 2.07
N LYS A 23 13.11 -3.38 2.55
CA LYS A 23 13.61 -4.72 2.93
C LYS A 23 13.32 -5.82 1.92
N GLY A 24 12.55 -5.54 0.85
CA GLY A 24 11.93 -6.61 0.08
C GLY A 24 11.04 -7.50 0.97
N SER A 25 10.76 -8.72 0.54
CA SER A 25 10.13 -9.74 1.38
C SER A 25 10.86 -11.07 1.25
N GLU A 26 10.60 -12.03 2.14
CA GLU A 26 11.10 -13.41 1.99
C GLU A 26 10.68 -14.05 0.66
N LYS A 27 9.61 -13.54 0.04
CA LYS A 27 9.04 -14.05 -1.21
C LYS A 27 9.55 -13.34 -2.45
N SER A 28 10.27 -12.22 -2.30
CA SER A 28 10.72 -11.41 -3.45
C SER A 28 11.70 -10.29 -3.05
N ALA A 29 12.73 -10.07 -3.85
CA ALA A 29 13.67 -8.96 -3.71
C ALA A 29 12.99 -7.58 -3.89
N TYR A 30 13.66 -6.52 -3.41
CA TYR A 30 13.22 -5.14 -3.63
C TYR A 30 13.03 -4.86 -5.13
N GLY A 31 11.86 -4.32 -5.51
CA GLY A 31 11.56 -3.99 -6.89
C GLY A 31 11.24 -5.18 -7.80
N GLU A 32 11.29 -6.42 -7.29
CA GLU A 32 10.94 -7.60 -8.08
C GLU A 32 9.45 -7.60 -8.46
N TRP A 33 8.56 -7.17 -7.54
CA TRP A 33 7.13 -6.93 -7.84
C TRP A 33 6.90 -5.91 -8.94
N PHE A 34 7.83 -4.98 -9.17
CA PHE A 34 7.70 -3.99 -10.23
C PHE A 34 7.99 -4.59 -11.62
N ASN A 35 8.79 -5.66 -11.67
CA ASN A 35 9.30 -6.24 -12.90
C ASN A 35 8.67 -7.59 -13.25
N VAL A 36 8.31 -8.39 -12.24
CA VAL A 36 7.76 -9.74 -12.39
C VAL A 36 6.25 -9.71 -12.56
N ASP A 37 5.55 -8.79 -11.88
CA ASP A 37 4.12 -8.56 -12.10
C ASP A 37 3.95 -7.68 -13.35
N LYS A 38 4.00 -8.26 -14.57
CA LYS A 38 3.64 -7.57 -15.82
C LYS A 38 2.30 -8.08 -16.40
N PRO A 39 1.45 -7.21 -17.00
CA PRO A 39 1.49 -5.75 -17.06
C PRO A 39 0.62 -5.12 -15.94
N VAL A 40 0.07 -3.93 -16.15
CA VAL A 40 -1.15 -3.39 -15.50
C VAL A 40 -1.01 -2.75 -14.10
N HIS A 41 -1.03 -1.42 -14.09
CA HIS A 41 -1.52 -0.62 -12.95
C HIS A 41 -2.75 -1.24 -12.24
N ASP A 42 -3.61 -1.95 -12.98
CA ASP A 42 -4.79 -2.66 -12.45
C ASP A 42 -4.45 -3.71 -11.40
N TYR A 43 -3.31 -4.40 -11.52
CA TYR A 43 -2.88 -5.34 -10.49
C TYR A 43 -2.59 -4.61 -9.17
N HIS A 44 -1.82 -3.53 -9.21
CA HIS A 44 -1.53 -2.74 -8.01
C HIS A 44 -2.79 -2.04 -7.47
N ILE A 45 -3.67 -1.55 -8.34
CA ILE A 45 -4.97 -0.98 -7.97
C ILE A 45 -5.84 -2.03 -7.26
N GLY A 46 -6.03 -3.21 -7.86
CA GLY A 46 -6.83 -4.29 -7.28
C GLY A 46 -6.26 -4.78 -5.94
N ARG A 47 -4.93 -4.84 -5.81
CA ARG A 47 -4.26 -5.15 -4.54
C ARG A 47 -4.46 -4.06 -3.49
N ALA A 48 -4.39 -2.79 -3.87
CA ALA A 48 -4.65 -1.67 -2.97
C ALA A 48 -6.10 -1.71 -2.47
N MET A 49 -7.08 -1.88 -3.37
CA MET A 49 -8.50 -2.02 -3.03
C MET A 49 -8.73 -3.17 -2.05
N ARG A 50 -8.15 -4.33 -2.31
CA ARG A 50 -8.29 -5.49 -1.41
C ARG A 50 -7.76 -5.22 -0.01
N HIS A 51 -6.58 -4.60 0.10
CA HIS A 51 -6.02 -4.23 1.41
C HIS A 51 -6.89 -3.18 2.13
N LEU A 52 -7.42 -2.18 1.42
CA LEU A 52 -8.37 -1.23 1.99
C LEU A 52 -9.65 -1.92 2.50
N SER A 53 -10.20 -2.86 1.73
CA SER A 53 -11.36 -3.64 2.15
C SER A 53 -11.08 -4.48 3.39
N THR A 54 -9.95 -5.17 3.47
CA THR A 54 -9.59 -5.96 4.66
C THR A 54 -9.38 -5.06 5.88
N ALA A 55 -8.69 -3.93 5.75
CA ALA A 55 -8.52 -2.97 6.84
C ALA A 55 -9.87 -2.46 7.35
N MET A 56 -10.79 -2.12 6.44
CA MET A 56 -12.16 -1.71 6.79
C MET A 56 -12.90 -2.79 7.58
N LEU A 57 -12.87 -4.04 7.12
CA LEU A 57 -13.51 -5.17 7.80
C LEU A 57 -12.91 -5.43 9.20
N GLN A 58 -11.60 -5.30 9.35
CA GLN A 58 -10.92 -5.41 10.64
C GLN A 58 -11.32 -4.27 11.60
N LEU A 59 -11.36 -3.02 11.13
CA LEU A 59 -11.78 -1.86 11.92
C LEU A 59 -13.26 -1.94 12.35
N GLN A 60 -14.10 -2.54 11.49
CA GLN A 60 -15.50 -2.84 11.78
C GLN A 60 -15.71 -4.07 12.67
N LYS A 61 -14.63 -4.77 13.06
CA LYS A 61 -14.66 -6.01 13.84
C LYS A 61 -15.44 -7.15 13.14
N SER A 62 -15.52 -7.10 11.82
CA SER A 62 -16.14 -8.13 10.97
C SER A 62 -15.16 -9.22 10.53
N THR A 63 -13.87 -9.05 10.81
CA THR A 63 -12.80 -10.01 10.52
C THR A 63 -11.72 -9.91 11.62
N PRO A 64 -11.02 -10.99 11.99
CA PRO A 64 -9.95 -10.95 12.97
C PRO A 64 -8.86 -9.92 12.66
N CYS A 65 -8.36 -9.28 13.71
CA CYS A 65 -7.22 -8.35 13.66
C CYS A 65 -6.25 -8.73 14.79
N PRO A 66 -5.08 -9.34 14.49
CA PRO A 66 -4.54 -9.63 13.16
C PRO A 66 -5.31 -10.71 12.37
N ASP A 67 -5.16 -10.70 11.04
CA ASP A 67 -5.69 -11.72 10.14
C ASP A 67 -4.88 -13.04 10.21
N ASN A 68 -5.22 -14.02 9.38
CA ASN A 68 -4.53 -15.31 9.32
C ASN A 68 -3.07 -15.21 8.85
N ASN A 69 -2.64 -14.08 8.29
CA ASN A 69 -1.27 -13.80 7.90
C ASN A 69 -0.49 -13.00 8.97
N GLY A 70 -1.13 -12.71 10.11
CA GLY A 70 -0.54 -11.87 11.16
C GLY A 70 -0.63 -10.37 10.88
N GLU A 71 -1.42 -9.93 9.89
CA GLU A 71 -1.51 -8.53 9.48
C GLU A 71 -2.67 -7.80 10.17
N THR A 72 -2.38 -6.62 10.72
CA THR A 72 -3.36 -5.71 11.31
C THR A 72 -3.95 -4.77 10.28
N ALA A 73 -4.97 -4.00 10.69
CA ALA A 73 -5.58 -2.99 9.83
C ALA A 73 -4.55 -1.93 9.40
N ALA A 74 -3.61 -1.58 10.30
CA ALA A 74 -2.52 -0.65 9.99
C ALA A 74 -1.60 -1.22 8.90
N ASP A 75 -1.19 -2.49 9.01
CA ASP A 75 -0.34 -3.13 8.01
C ASP A 75 -1.00 -3.14 6.62
N HIS A 76 -2.31 -3.42 6.57
CA HIS A 76 -3.04 -3.38 5.31
C HIS A 76 -3.16 -1.95 4.73
N LEU A 77 -3.41 -0.93 5.56
CA LEU A 77 -3.45 0.47 5.10
C LEU A 77 -2.10 0.90 4.49
N GLU A 78 -1.00 0.51 5.13
CA GLU A 78 0.35 0.80 4.65
C GLU A 78 0.68 0.08 3.33
N ARG A 79 0.28 -1.19 3.20
CA ARG A 79 0.40 -1.93 1.94
C ARG A 79 -0.44 -1.29 0.83
N ALA A 80 -1.63 -0.80 1.14
CA ALA A 80 -2.47 -0.11 0.17
C ALA A 80 -1.81 1.19 -0.32
N LEU A 81 -1.24 1.98 0.58
CA LEU A 81 -0.49 3.20 0.24
C LEU A 81 0.65 2.91 -0.76
N VAL A 82 1.49 1.92 -0.46
CA VAL A 82 2.63 1.54 -1.32
C VAL A 82 2.15 1.05 -2.69
N ARG A 83 1.08 0.25 -2.74
CA ARG A 83 0.51 -0.23 -4.02
C ARG A 83 -0.06 0.92 -4.86
N ALA A 84 -0.71 1.90 -4.23
CA ALA A 84 -1.18 3.09 -4.92
C ALA A 84 -0.01 3.93 -5.48
N LEU A 85 1.09 4.05 -4.74
CA LEU A 85 2.31 4.72 -5.21
C LEU A 85 2.94 4.01 -6.42
N PHE A 86 2.95 2.68 -6.44
CA PHE A 86 3.40 1.91 -7.60
C PHE A 86 2.52 2.17 -8.84
N ALA A 87 1.19 2.10 -8.68
CA ALA A 87 0.26 2.39 -9.76
C ALA A 87 0.46 3.82 -10.30
N TRP A 88 0.59 4.80 -9.41
CA TRP A 88 0.91 6.19 -9.79
C TRP A 88 2.23 6.28 -10.55
N ALA A 89 3.29 5.60 -10.08
CA ALA A 89 4.60 5.65 -10.72
C ALA A 89 4.59 5.06 -12.14
N GLN A 90 3.72 4.07 -12.39
CA GLN A 90 3.48 3.49 -13.71
C GLN A 90 2.73 4.47 -14.62
N ILE A 91 1.62 5.05 -14.17
CA ILE A 91 0.74 5.85 -15.05
C ILE A 91 1.15 7.32 -15.19
N LYS A 92 1.97 7.88 -14.30
CA LYS A 92 2.23 9.34 -14.25
C LYS A 92 2.91 9.91 -15.51
N LYS A 93 3.48 9.07 -16.36
CA LYS A 93 4.07 9.47 -17.66
C LYS A 93 3.07 9.37 -18.81
N GLU A 94 2.00 8.60 -18.63
CA GLU A 94 1.00 8.26 -19.64
C GLU A 94 -0.29 9.05 -19.47
N VAL A 95 -0.66 9.36 -18.21
CA VAL A 95 -1.86 10.11 -17.86
C VAL A 95 -1.44 11.52 -17.39
N PRO A 96 -1.78 12.58 -18.15
CA PRO A 96 -1.46 13.95 -17.75
C PRO A 96 -2.20 14.34 -16.47
N ARG A 97 -1.55 15.13 -15.62
CA ARG A 97 -2.21 15.76 -14.46
C ARG A 97 -2.92 17.03 -14.92
N LEU A 98 -4.09 17.27 -14.33
CA LEU A 98 -4.80 18.55 -14.43
C LEU A 98 -4.15 19.60 -13.52
#